data_AF-A0A170NM31-F1
#
_entry.id   AF-A0A170NM31-F1
#
_cell.length_a   1.000
_cell.length_b   1.000
_cell.length_c   1.000
_cell.angle_alpha   90.00
_cell.angle_beta   90.00
_cell.angle_gamma   90.00
#
_symmetry.space_group_name_H-M   'P 1'
#
loop_
_entity.id
_entity.type
_entity.pdbx_description
1 polymer ?
#
loop_
_entity_poly.entity_id
_entity_poly.type
_entity_poly.pdbx_seq_one_letter_code
_entity_poly.pdbx_strand_id
1 'polypeptide(L)'
;MKEWIKKNRIMPVGELIKKINQKLRGHYQYYGVTDNTRSVKSYQNVVKWLLFKWLNRRSQKESYTVETFYKGLLRTFPLLEPKISVSLFYR
;
A
#
# COMPACT_ATOMS: atom_id res chain seq x y z
N MET A 1 5.75 -7.95 2.06
CA MET A 1 5.47 -6.50 2.29
C MET A 1 5.84 -6.04 3.69
N LYS A 2 5.31 -6.67 4.76
CA LYS A 2 5.57 -6.30 6.17
C LYS A 2 7.06 -6.09 6.50
N GLU A 3 7.89 -7.11 6.30
CA GLU A 3 9.33 -7.02 6.62
C GLU A 3 10.06 -5.98 5.77
N TRP A 4 9.63 -5.82 4.52
CA TRP A 4 10.21 -4.82 3.63
C TRP A 4 9.89 -3.39 4.11
N ILE A 5 8.64 -3.08 4.48
CA ILE A 5 8.27 -1.77 5.04
C ILE A 5 9.00 -1.53 6.35
N LYS A 6 9.08 -2.54 7.23
CA LYS A 6 9.82 -2.45 8.49
C LYS A 6 11.29 -2.09 8.28
N LYS A 7 11.97 -2.79 7.37
CA LYS A 7 13.40 -2.58 7.08
C LYS A 7 13.64 -1.21 6.44
N ASN A 8 12.76 -0.76 5.56
CA ASN A 8 12.91 0.47 4.79
C ASN A 8 12.20 1.68 5.43
N ARG A 9 11.81 1.58 6.71
CA ARG A 9 11.05 2.62 7.41
C ARG A 9 11.83 3.92 7.61
N ILE A 10 13.14 3.98 7.38
CA ILE A 10 13.91 5.22 7.58
C ILE A 10 13.93 6.08 6.30
N MET A 11 13.56 5.50 5.14
CA MET A 11 13.56 6.22 3.87
C MET A 11 12.57 7.41 3.87
N PRO A 12 12.85 8.46 3.05
CA PRO A 12 11.90 9.53 2.79
C PRO A 12 10.53 8.99 2.40
N VAL A 13 9.46 9.57 2.93
CA VAL A 13 8.10 9.00 2.82
C VAL A 13 7.64 8.90 1.36
N GLY A 14 7.93 9.90 0.53
CA GLY A 14 7.60 9.88 -0.90
C GLY A 14 8.30 8.73 -1.64
N GLU A 15 9.58 8.48 -1.37
CA GLU A 15 10.31 7.36 -1.97
C GLU A 15 9.82 6.00 -1.48
N LEU A 16 9.52 5.89 -0.18
CA LEU A 16 8.94 4.69 0.40
C LEU A 16 7.62 4.34 -0.30
N ILE A 17 6.72 5.31 -0.43
CA ILE A 17 5.42 5.09 -1.08
C ILE A 17 5.59 4.76 -2.57
N LYS A 18 6.50 5.43 -3.28
CA LYS A 18 6.82 5.12 -4.69
C LYS A 18 7.25 3.65 -4.86
N LYS A 19 8.15 3.16 -4.00
CA LYS A 19 8.61 1.75 -4.03
C LYS A 19 7.51 0.77 -3.59
N ILE A 20 6.65 1.14 -2.64
CA ILE A 20 5.47 0.33 -2.27
C ILE A 20 4.53 0.22 -3.48
N ASN A 21 4.27 1.31 -4.19
CA ASN A 21 3.42 1.31 -5.38
C ASN A 21 3.95 0.42 -6.50
N GLN A 22 5.27 0.37 -6.71
CA GLN A 22 5.88 -0.58 -7.65
C GLN A 22 5.62 -2.04 -7.25
N LYS A 23 5.72 -2.36 -5.95
CA LYS A 23 5.44 -3.71 -5.43
C LYS A 23 3.96 -4.07 -5.51
N LEU A 24 3.07 -3.11 -5.19
CA LEU A 24 1.62 -3.28 -5.34
C LEU A 24 1.26 -3.54 -6.81
N ARG A 25 1.86 -2.80 -7.75
CA ARG A 25 1.66 -3.02 -9.19
C ARG A 25 1.97 -4.46 -9.59
N GLY A 26 3.14 -4.99 -9.20
CA GLY A 26 3.52 -6.37 -9.50
C GLY A 26 2.55 -7.38 -8.86
N HIS A 27 2.13 -7.13 -7.61
CA HIS A 27 1.13 -7.98 -6.95
C HIS A 27 -0.22 -7.96 -7.68
N TYR A 28 -0.68 -6.79 -8.13
CA TYR A 28 -1.93 -6.66 -8.87
C TYR A 28 -1.85 -7.31 -10.24
N GLN A 29 -0.71 -7.22 -10.92
CA GLN A 29 -0.54 -7.87 -12.22
C GLN A 29 -0.52 -9.39 -12.10
N TYR A 30 -0.01 -9.94 -11.00
CA TYR A 30 0.03 -11.38 -10.77
C TYR A 30 -1.28 -11.94 -10.22
N TYR A 31 -1.93 -11.23 -9.29
CA TYR A 31 -3.12 -11.72 -8.56
C TYR A 31 -4.43 -11.03 -8.97
N GLY A 32 -4.41 -10.00 -9.81
CA GLY A 32 -5.55 -9.16 -10.22
C GLY A 32 -6.37 -9.74 -11.37
N VAL A 33 -6.77 -11.01 -11.22
CA VAL A 33 -7.73 -11.70 -12.08
C VAL A 33 -9.17 -11.36 -11.67
N THR A 34 -10.13 -11.60 -12.57
CA THR A 34 -11.53 -11.12 -12.51
C THR A 34 -12.22 -11.37 -11.17
N ASP A 35 -12.03 -12.56 -10.59
CA ASP A 35 -12.72 -12.97 -9.35
C ASP A 35 -11.92 -12.73 -8.06
N ASN A 36 -10.67 -12.25 -8.15
CA ASN A 36 -9.81 -12.07 -6.98
C ASN A 36 -9.75 -10.61 -6.47
N THR A 37 -10.64 -9.76 -6.95
CA THR A 37 -10.68 -8.33 -6.60
C THR A 37 -10.77 -8.07 -5.10
N ARG A 38 -11.56 -8.87 -4.39
CA ARG A 38 -11.75 -8.74 -2.94
C ARG A 38 -10.45 -8.97 -2.18
N SER A 39 -9.72 -10.03 -2.50
CA SER A 39 -8.44 -10.35 -1.84
C SER A 39 -7.38 -9.31 -2.16
N VAL A 40 -7.33 -8.83 -3.41
CA VAL A 40 -6.37 -7.81 -3.82
C VAL A 40 -6.65 -6.46 -3.13
N LYS A 41 -7.92 -6.06 -2.98
CA LYS A 41 -8.32 -4.90 -2.18
C LYS A 41 -7.98 -5.08 -0.70
N SER A 42 -8.24 -6.26 -0.14
CA SER A 42 -7.88 -6.60 1.24
C SER A 42 -6.36 -6.47 1.46
N TYR A 43 -5.57 -6.95 0.51
CA TYR A 43 -4.11 -6.82 0.55
C TYR A 43 -3.69 -5.34 0.61
N GLN A 44 -4.25 -4.48 -0.25
CA GLN A 44 -3.96 -3.05 -0.22
C GLN A 44 -4.27 -2.43 1.16
N ASN A 45 -5.39 -2.81 1.78
CA ASN A 45 -5.77 -2.32 3.11
C ASN A 45 -4.77 -2.78 4.19
N VAL A 46 -4.30 -4.03 4.13
CA VAL A 46 -3.24 -4.50 5.01
C VAL A 46 -1.96 -3.70 4.82
N VAL A 47 -1.61 -3.34 3.58
CA VAL A 47 -0.44 -2.48 3.30
C VAL A 47 -0.60 -1.07 3.89
N LYS A 48 -1.80 -0.47 3.82
CA LYS A 48 -2.10 0.84 4.45
C LYS A 48 -1.83 0.80 5.96
N TRP A 49 -2.35 -0.21 6.65
CA TRP A 49 -2.15 -0.36 8.09
C TRP A 49 -0.70 -0.67 8.48
N LEU A 50 0.01 -1.47 7.67
CA LEU A 50 1.44 -1.71 7.87
C LEU A 50 2.25 -0.42 7.71
N LEU A 51 1.92 0.39 6.70
CA LEU A 51 2.56 1.69 6.49
C LEU A 51 2.30 2.60 7.70
N PHE A 52 1.04 2.80 8.11
CA PHE A 52 0.68 3.59 9.29
C PHE A 52 1.47 3.15 10.54
N LYS A 53 1.45 1.84 10.83
CA LYS A 53 2.17 1.25 11.97
C LYS A 53 3.66 1.56 11.96
N TRP A 54 4.34 1.39 10.81
CA TRP A 54 5.79 1.56 10.75
C TRP A 54 6.23 3.02 10.61
N LEU A 55 5.40 3.89 10.04
CA LEU A 55 5.63 5.34 10.05
C LEU A 55 5.58 5.89 11.48
N ASN A 56 4.58 5.50 12.27
CA ASN A 56 4.48 5.92 13.68
C ASN A 56 5.52 5.29 14.61
N ARG A 57 6.32 4.33 14.11
CA ARG A 57 7.45 3.72 14.83
C ARG A 57 8.81 4.20 14.34
N ARG A 58 8.85 5.29 13.54
CA ARG A 58 10.10 5.93 13.10
C ARG A 58 10.74 6.78 14.18
N SER A 59 9.92 7.34 15.06
CA SER A 59 10.36 8.23 16.14
C SER A 59 9.74 7.80 17.46
N GLN A 60 10.15 8.42 18.57
CA GLN A 60 9.53 8.19 19.87
C GLN A 60 8.13 8.83 20.00
N LYS A 61 7.71 9.65 19.03
CA LYS A 61 6.37 10.25 18.96
C LYS A 61 5.58 9.66 17.79
N GLU A 62 4.27 9.55 17.98
CA GLU A 62 3.35 9.20 16.88
C GLU A 62 3.26 10.37 15.91
N SER A 63 3.73 10.16 14.67
CA SER A 63 3.78 11.22 13.65
C SER A 63 2.44 11.42 12.94
N TYR A 64 1.58 10.39 12.93
CA TYR A 64 0.31 10.40 12.21
C TYR A 64 -0.83 9.88 13.08
N THR A 65 -1.95 10.59 13.08
CA THR A 65 -3.24 10.04 13.49
C THR A 65 -3.86 9.31 12.31
N VAL A 66 -4.91 8.52 12.55
CA VAL A 66 -5.68 7.89 11.45
C VAL A 66 -6.17 8.96 10.47
N GLU A 67 -6.67 10.07 10.97
CA GLU A 67 -7.16 11.17 10.12
C GLU A 67 -6.04 11.79 9.29
N THR A 68 -4.91 12.18 9.89
CA THR A 68 -3.81 12.83 9.13
C THR A 68 -3.16 11.85 8.16
N PHE A 69 -3.17 10.55 8.45
CA PHE A 69 -2.72 9.52 7.53
C PHE A 69 -3.62 9.42 6.29
N TYR A 70 -4.94 9.27 6.46
CA TYR A 70 -5.87 9.08 5.34
C TYR A 70 -6.17 10.38 4.58
N LYS A 71 -6.42 11.49 5.30
CA LYS A 71 -6.77 12.79 4.70
C LYS A 71 -5.56 13.65 4.35
N GLY A 72 -4.39 13.36 4.88
CA GLY A 72 -3.14 14.09 4.58
C GLY A 72 -2.22 13.24 3.71
N LEU A 73 -1.50 12.31 4.35
CA LEU A 73 -0.41 11.58 3.69
C LEU A 73 -0.86 10.82 2.44
N LEU A 74 -1.94 10.04 2.54
CA LEU A 74 -2.44 9.25 1.41
C LEU A 74 -3.12 10.10 0.33
N ARG A 75 -3.48 11.36 0.62
CA ARG A 75 -3.91 12.30 -0.43
C ARG A 75 -2.72 12.83 -1.22
N THR A 76 -1.62 13.17 -0.55
CA THR A 76 -0.40 13.65 -1.20
C THR A 76 0.33 12.55 -1.95
N PHE A 77 0.39 11.35 -1.35
CA PHE A 77 1.09 10.19 -1.90
C PHE A 77 0.13 8.98 -1.91
N PRO A 78 -0.76 8.89 -2.91
CA PRO A 78 -1.74 7.81 -2.96
C PRO A 78 -1.07 6.46 -3.19
N LEU A 79 -1.57 5.44 -2.48
CA LEU A 79 -1.23 4.06 -2.80
C LEU A 79 -1.98 3.63 -4.06
N LEU A 80 -1.29 2.88 -4.92
CA LEU A 80 -1.87 2.36 -6.16
C LEU A 80 -3.13 1.56 -5.82
N GLU A 81 -4.24 1.89 -6.48
CA GLU A 81 -5.47 1.11 -6.36
C GLU A 81 -5.46 -0.10 -7.29
N PRO A 82 -6.03 -1.23 -6.85
CA PRO A 82 -6.12 -2.39 -7.71
C PRO A 82 -7.11 -2.15 -8.84
N LYS A 83 -6.62 -2.28 -10.07
CA LYS A 83 -7.45 -2.36 -11.28
C LYS A 83 -7.42 -3.81 -11.76
N ILE A 84 -8.59 -4.34 -12.10
CA ILE A 84 -8.69 -5.65 -12.78
C ILE A 84 -8.09 -5.45 -14.16
N SER A 85 -7.06 -6.22 -14.52
CA SER A 85 -6.50 -6.17 -15.88
C SER A 85 -6.80 -7.41 -16.71
N VAL A 86 -7.17 -8.52 -16.08
CA VAL A 86 -7.38 -9.80 -16.77
C VAL A 86 -8.81 -10.27 -16.55
N SER A 87 -9.57 -10.32 -17.65
CA SER A 87 -10.83 -11.07 -17.74
C SER A 87 -10.50 -12.54 -17.98
N LEU A 88 -10.87 -13.44 -17.06
CA LEU A 88 -10.81 -14.90 -17.29
C LEU A 88 -12.02 -15.41 -18.07
N PHE A 89 -13.07 -14.59 -18.18
CA PHE A 89 -14.15 -14.81 -19.13
C PHE A 89 -13.65 -14.36 -20.50
N TYR A 90 -13.12 -15.33 -21.26
CA TYR A 90 -12.97 -15.19 -22.70
C TYR A 90 -14.36 -15.13 -23.34
N ARG A 91 -14.56 -14.20 -24.25
CA ARG A 91 -15.58 -14.29 -25.30
C ARG A 91 -14.86 -14.25 -26.65
#